data_AF-A0A2H1WSG3-F1
#
_entry.id   AF-A0A2H1WSG3-F1
#
_cell.length_a   1.000
_cell.length_b   1.000
_cell.length_c   1.000
_cell.angle_alpha   90.00
_cell.angle_beta   90.00
_cell.angle_gamma   90.00
#
_symmetry.space_group_name_H-M   'P 1'
#
loop_
_entity.id
_entity.type
_entity.pdbx_description
1 polymer ?
#
loop_
_entity_poly.entity_id
_entity_poly.type
_entity_poly.pdbx_seq_one_letter_code
_entity_poly.pdbx_strand_id
1 'polypeptide(L)'
;VGVVSAAQLRQWARGGAESRLERAVLAGQGRRLLAETEGLALSNHLGTLVAKCDALHAAVEKGSLLELQELLESDYNRRKYVMCRDEAGVGLLHKAVFYDYMDIAEYLVKNYPQLVHQKD
;
A
#
# COMPACT_ATOMS: atom_id res chain seq x y z
N VAL A 1 5.34 11.58 3.75
CA VAL A 1 4.74 12.53 2.78
C VAL A 1 3.48 13.04 3.42
N GLY A 2 3.29 14.36 3.56
CA GLY A 2 2.06 14.90 4.16
C GLY A 2 0.82 14.48 3.36
N VAL A 3 -0.33 14.47 4.02
CA VAL A 3 -1.63 14.16 3.40
C VAL A 3 -1.86 15.10 2.21
N VAL A 4 -2.09 14.55 1.02
CA VAL A 4 -2.32 15.31 -0.22
C VAL A 4 -3.76 15.84 -0.20
N SER A 5 -3.97 17.07 -0.63
CA SER A 5 -5.31 17.67 -0.68
C SER A 5 -6.19 17.05 -1.78
N ALA A 6 -7.50 17.03 -1.57
CA ALA A 6 -8.48 16.60 -2.57
C ALA A 6 -8.31 17.31 -3.93
N ALA A 7 -8.06 18.63 -3.90
CA ALA A 7 -7.84 19.42 -5.10
C ALA A 7 -6.58 18.97 -5.88
N GLN A 8 -5.50 18.62 -5.18
CA GLN A 8 -4.28 18.10 -5.82
C GLN A 8 -4.49 16.70 -6.40
N LEU A 9 -5.21 15.81 -5.70
CA LEU A 9 -5.55 14.48 -6.22
C LEU A 9 -6.35 14.58 -7.51
N ARG A 10 -7.38 15.44 -7.55
CA ARG A 10 -8.16 15.73 -8.78
C ARG A 10 -7.29 16.28 -9.90
N GLN A 11 -6.36 17.18 -9.58
CA GLN A 11 -5.43 17.73 -10.55
C GLN A 11 -4.56 16.63 -11.17
N TRP A 12 -4.02 15.72 -10.36
CA TRP A 12 -3.20 14.60 -10.84
C TRP A 12 -3.99 13.61 -11.68
N ALA A 13 -5.22 13.32 -11.27
CA ALA A 13 -6.14 12.44 -12.01
C ALA A 13 -6.43 12.96 -13.41
N ARG A 14 -6.73 14.26 -13.54
CA ARG A 14 -7.00 14.90 -14.85
C ARG A 14 -5.74 15.11 -15.68
N GLY A 15 -4.60 15.32 -15.03
CA GLY A 15 -3.31 15.58 -15.68
C GLY A 15 -2.52 14.33 -16.08
N GLY A 16 -3.06 13.12 -15.90
CA GLY A 16 -2.38 11.87 -16.28
C GLY A 16 -1.12 11.57 -15.45
N ALA A 17 -1.06 12.02 -14.19
CA ALA A 17 0.12 11.86 -13.34
C ALA A 17 0.16 10.47 -12.66
N GLU A 18 0.18 9.39 -13.44
CA GLU A 18 0.07 8.00 -12.98
C GLU A 18 1.04 7.66 -11.84
N SER A 19 2.32 8.02 -11.98
CA SER A 19 3.33 7.77 -10.94
C SER A 19 3.08 8.50 -9.61
N ARG A 20 2.33 9.60 -9.62
CA ARG A 20 1.91 10.32 -8.40
C ARG A 20 0.68 9.66 -7.79
N LEU A 21 -0.25 9.20 -8.62
CA LEU A 21 -1.44 8.47 -8.21
C LEU A 21 -1.08 7.13 -7.56
N GLU A 22 -0.18 6.35 -8.18
CA GLU A 22 0.35 5.11 -7.62
C GLU A 22 1.00 5.36 -6.25
N ARG A 23 1.87 6.38 -6.15
CA ARG A 23 2.49 6.75 -4.87
C ARG A 23 1.48 7.21 -3.82
N ALA A 24 0.40 7.86 -4.22
CA ALA A 24 -0.66 8.24 -3.28
C ALA A 24 -1.39 7.01 -2.73
N VAL A 25 -1.68 6.01 -3.58
CA VAL A 25 -2.24 4.72 -3.14
C VAL A 25 -1.32 4.04 -2.13
N LEU A 26 -0.04 3.86 -2.49
CA LEU A 26 0.95 3.21 -1.62
C LEU A 26 1.18 3.99 -0.30
N ALA A 27 0.91 5.29 -0.29
CA ALA A 27 1.01 6.12 0.91
C ALA A 27 -0.27 6.12 1.78
N GLY A 28 -1.21 5.19 1.56
CA GLY A 28 -2.44 5.06 2.35
C GLY A 28 -3.57 6.01 1.94
N GLN A 29 -3.43 6.74 0.83
CA GLN A 29 -4.44 7.71 0.37
C GLN A 29 -5.37 7.14 -0.71
N GLY A 30 -5.36 5.82 -0.88
CA GLY A 30 -6.08 5.11 -1.93
C GLY A 30 -7.58 5.38 -1.97
N ARG A 31 -8.29 5.23 -0.84
CA ARG A 31 -9.74 5.43 -0.80
C ARG A 31 -10.15 6.87 -1.09
N ARG A 32 -9.39 7.83 -0.55
CA ARG A 32 -9.58 9.26 -0.87
C ARG A 32 -9.37 9.52 -2.35
N LEU A 33 -8.32 8.94 -2.95
CA LEU A 33 -8.06 9.10 -4.37
C LEU A 33 -9.17 8.47 -5.23
N LEU A 34 -9.67 7.29 -4.87
CA LEU A 34 -10.78 6.63 -5.59
C LEU A 34 -12.05 7.50 -5.60
N ALA A 35 -12.38 8.16 -4.49
CA ALA A 35 -13.49 9.10 -4.44
C ALA A 35 -13.30 10.30 -5.39
N GLU A 36 -12.06 10.78 -5.54
CA GLU A 36 -11.73 11.89 -6.44
C GLU A 36 -11.65 11.48 -7.92
N THR A 37 -11.53 10.19 -8.20
CA THR A 37 -11.38 9.65 -9.56
C THR A 37 -12.65 8.96 -10.06
N GLU A 38 -13.73 8.93 -9.28
CA GLU A 38 -14.98 8.26 -9.66
C GLU A 38 -15.43 8.67 -11.08
N GLY A 39 -15.74 7.68 -11.91
CA GLY A 39 -16.11 7.88 -13.31
C GLY A 39 -14.95 8.12 -14.30
N LEU A 40 -13.71 8.26 -13.84
CA LEU A 40 -12.52 8.32 -14.71
C LEU A 40 -12.05 6.92 -15.10
N ALA A 41 -11.50 6.79 -16.31
CA ALA A 41 -10.98 5.52 -16.84
C ALA A 41 -9.92 4.86 -15.95
N LEU A 42 -9.13 5.66 -15.24
CA LEU A 42 -8.06 5.21 -14.36
C LEU A 42 -8.54 4.62 -13.02
N SER A 43 -9.81 4.79 -12.65
CA SER A 43 -10.36 4.32 -11.37
C SER A 43 -10.28 2.81 -11.20
N ASN A 44 -10.50 2.04 -12.28
CA ASN A 44 -10.37 0.59 -12.22
C ASN A 44 -8.95 0.17 -11.88
N HIS A 45 -7.95 0.80 -12.51
CA HIS A 45 -6.54 0.53 -12.23
C HIS A 45 -6.16 0.93 -10.79
N LEU A 46 -6.58 2.10 -10.32
CA LEU A 46 -6.33 2.48 -8.93
C LEU A 46 -7.01 1.55 -7.94
N GLY A 47 -8.21 1.06 -8.27
CA GLY A 47 -8.96 0.13 -7.45
C GLY A 47 -8.20 -1.19 -7.24
N THR A 48 -7.54 -1.71 -8.27
CA THR A 48 -6.72 -2.92 -8.13
C THR A 48 -5.49 -2.69 -7.24
N LEU A 49 -4.84 -1.53 -7.34
CA LEU A 49 -3.73 -1.17 -6.46
C LEU A 49 -4.17 -1.08 -4.99
N VAL A 50 -5.33 -0.45 -4.74
CA VAL A 50 -5.91 -0.31 -3.38
C VAL A 50 -6.26 -1.68 -2.82
N ALA A 51 -6.98 -2.51 -3.59
CA ALA A 51 -7.36 -3.86 -3.17
C ALA A 51 -6.14 -4.73 -2.85
N LYS A 52 -5.03 -4.57 -3.60
CA LYS A 52 -3.79 -5.29 -3.32
C LYS A 52 -3.16 -4.85 -1.99
N CYS A 53 -3.13 -3.54 -1.71
CA CYS A 53 -2.63 -3.03 -0.42
C CYS A 53 -3.50 -3.56 0.73
N ASP A 54 -4.82 -3.46 0.60
CA ASP A 54 -5.77 -3.94 1.61
C ASP A 54 -5.59 -5.45 1.86
N ALA A 55 -5.40 -6.27 0.81
CA ALA A 55 -5.14 -7.70 0.95
C ALA A 55 -3.83 -8.00 1.69
N LEU A 56 -2.75 -7.26 1.40
CA LEU A 56 -1.47 -7.41 2.10
C LEU A 56 -1.60 -7.06 3.58
N HIS A 57 -2.28 -5.96 3.89
CA HIS A 57 -2.57 -5.58 5.28
C HIS A 57 -3.41 -6.64 5.98
N ALA A 58 -4.47 -7.15 5.33
CA ALA A 58 -5.31 -8.21 5.89
C ALA A 58 -4.54 -9.50 6.16
N ALA A 59 -3.59 -9.90 5.29
CA ALA A 59 -2.75 -11.07 5.52
C ALA A 59 -1.88 -10.91 6.79
N VAL A 60 -1.32 -9.71 7.01
CA VAL A 60 -0.56 -9.38 8.23
C VAL A 60 -1.46 -9.37 9.46
N GLU A 61 -2.66 -8.78 9.39
CA GLU A 61 -3.63 -8.75 10.50
C GLU A 61 -4.08 -10.15 10.95
N LYS A 62 -4.14 -11.10 10.00
CA LYS A 62 -4.46 -12.51 10.28
C LYS A 62 -3.26 -13.32 10.79
N GLY A 63 -2.03 -12.78 10.71
CA GLY A 63 -0.81 -13.55 11.00
C GLY A 63 -0.48 -14.62 9.95
N SER A 64 -0.92 -14.45 8.70
CA SER A 64 -0.69 -15.43 7.64
C SER A 64 0.53 -15.09 6.79
N LEU A 65 1.70 -15.62 7.15
CA LEU A 65 2.93 -15.46 6.36
C LEU A 65 2.78 -16.04 4.95
N LEU A 66 2.10 -17.19 4.81
CA LEU A 66 1.88 -17.84 3.52
C LEU A 66 1.07 -16.93 2.57
N GLU A 67 -0.05 -16.38 3.04
CA GLU A 67 -0.90 -15.49 2.23
C GLU A 67 -0.13 -14.22 1.84
N LEU A 68 0.65 -13.65 2.77
CA LEU A 68 1.50 -12.51 2.49
C LEU A 68 2.54 -12.81 1.39
N GLN A 69 3.20 -13.96 1.46
CA GLN A 69 4.18 -14.41 0.47
C GLN A 69 3.54 -14.60 -0.90
N GLU A 70 2.42 -15.32 -0.99
CA GLU A 70 1.70 -15.56 -2.25
C GLU A 70 1.26 -14.24 -2.91
N LEU A 71 0.76 -13.29 -2.11
CA LEU A 71 0.39 -11.97 -2.60
C LEU A 71 1.60 -11.17 -3.12
N LEU A 72 2.76 -11.24 -2.45
CA LEU A 72 3.95 -10.51 -2.90
C LEU A 72 4.63 -11.19 -4.10
N GLU A 73 4.77 -12.51 -4.09
CA GLU A 73 5.54 -13.24 -5.12
C GLU A 73 4.81 -13.29 -6.47
N SER A 74 3.48 -13.26 -6.46
CA SER A 74 2.65 -13.17 -7.67
C SER A 74 2.74 -11.81 -8.40
N ASP A 75 3.36 -10.79 -7.79
CA ASP A 75 3.36 -9.43 -8.30
C ASP A 75 4.76 -8.91 -8.69
N TYR A 76 4.91 -8.44 -9.92
CA TYR A 76 6.19 -7.89 -10.40
C TYR A 76 6.57 -6.58 -9.68
N ASN A 77 5.59 -5.83 -9.15
CA ASN A 77 5.77 -4.59 -8.38
C ASN A 77 5.88 -4.83 -6.86
N ARG A 78 6.09 -6.06 -6.38
CA ARG A 78 6.15 -6.39 -4.94
C ARG A 78 7.02 -5.48 -4.09
N ARG A 79 8.14 -4.98 -4.63
CA ARG A 79 9.05 -4.03 -3.94
C ARG A 79 8.38 -2.70 -3.61
N LYS A 80 7.40 -2.27 -4.42
CA LYS A 80 6.59 -1.09 -4.16
C LYS A 80 5.46 -1.41 -3.18
N TYR A 81 4.76 -2.52 -3.40
CA TYR A 81 3.63 -2.91 -2.56
C TYR A 81 4.01 -3.23 -1.12
N VAL A 82 5.18 -3.80 -0.87
CA VAL A 82 5.63 -4.09 0.50
C VAL A 82 5.79 -2.81 1.34
N MET A 83 5.98 -1.66 0.69
CA MET A 83 6.07 -0.34 1.31
C MET A 83 4.70 0.32 1.52
N CYS A 84 3.60 -0.35 1.14
CA CYS A 84 2.27 0.23 1.27
C CYS A 84 1.93 0.54 2.73
N ARG A 85 1.02 1.50 2.89
CA ARG A 85 0.49 1.94 4.17
C ARG A 85 -1.02 1.78 4.14
N ASP A 86 -1.60 1.49 5.30
CA ASP A 86 -3.04 1.56 5.48
C ASP A 86 -3.51 3.02 5.59
N GLU A 87 -4.81 3.23 5.78
CA GLU A 87 -5.39 4.57 5.92
C GLU A 87 -4.90 5.33 7.16
N ALA A 88 -4.42 4.62 8.18
CA ALA A 88 -3.82 5.21 9.36
C ALA A 88 -2.34 5.57 9.14
N GLY A 89 -1.78 5.24 7.98
CA GLY A 89 -0.38 5.48 7.63
C GLY A 89 0.58 4.38 8.07
N VAL A 90 0.07 3.29 8.66
CA VAL A 90 0.87 2.21 9.24
C VAL A 90 1.34 1.26 8.15
N GLY A 91 2.63 0.91 8.17
CA GLY A 91 3.21 -0.05 7.23
C GLY A 91 3.09 -1.51 7.66
N LEU A 92 3.30 -2.45 6.72
CA LEU A 92 3.21 -3.90 6.98
C LEU A 92 4.12 -4.37 8.13
N LEU A 93 5.38 -3.89 8.18
CA LEU A 93 6.33 -4.29 9.22
C LEU A 93 5.90 -3.81 10.62
N HIS A 94 5.44 -2.56 10.74
CA HIS A 94 4.97 -2.02 12.03
C HIS A 94 3.80 -2.83 12.56
N LYS A 95 2.87 -3.20 11.67
CA LYS A 95 1.70 -4.00 12.01
C LYS A 95 2.08 -5.43 12.43
N ALA A 96 3.03 -6.06 11.74
CA ALA A 96 3.55 -7.38 12.12
C ALA A 96 4.20 -7.38 13.52
N VAL A 97 5.01 -6.35 13.82
CA VAL A 97 5.62 -6.16 15.15
C VAL A 97 4.56 -5.90 16.22
N PHE A 98 3.57 -5.05 15.92
CA PHE A 98 2.50 -4.71 16.87
C PHE A 98 1.66 -5.94 17.28
N TYR A 99 1.39 -6.85 16.34
CA TYR A 99 0.65 -8.09 16.61
C TYR A 99 1.53 -9.26 17.09
N ASP A 100 2.83 -9.06 17.27
CA ASP A 100 3.79 -10.09 17.69
C ASP A 100 3.93 -11.27 16.70
N TYR A 101 3.71 -11.02 15.40
CA TYR A 101 3.91 -11.99 14.33
C TYR A 101 5.36 -11.96 13.83
N MET A 102 6.25 -12.52 14.65
CA MET A 102 7.70 -12.44 14.44
C MET A 102 8.18 -13.17 13.18
N ASP A 103 7.50 -14.23 12.76
CA ASP A 103 7.78 -14.92 11.49
C ASP A 103 7.57 -14.00 10.27
N ILE A 104 6.50 -13.20 10.28
CA ILE A 104 6.23 -12.17 9.27
C ILE A 104 7.26 -11.04 9.36
N ALA A 105 7.56 -10.55 10.57
CA ALA A 105 8.54 -9.49 10.75
C ALA A 105 9.93 -9.90 10.24
N GLU A 106 10.40 -11.11 10.60
CA GLU A 106 11.67 -11.68 10.14
C GLU A 106 11.69 -11.85 8.62
N TYR A 107 10.62 -12.39 8.03
CA TYR A 107 10.49 -12.50 6.59
C TYR A 107 10.61 -11.13 5.90
N LEU A 108 9.87 -10.12 6.39
CA LEU A 108 9.87 -8.77 5.83
C LEU A 108 11.25 -8.12 5.93
N VAL A 109 11.91 -8.18 7.08
CA VAL A 109 13.25 -7.59 7.29
C VAL A 109 14.31 -8.30 6.43
N LYS A 110 14.27 -9.62 6.36
CA LYS A 110 15.24 -10.41 5.59
C LYS A 110 15.15 -10.15 4.09
N ASN A 111 13.93 -10.02 3.54
CA ASN A 111 13.70 -9.89 2.10
C ASN A 111 13.59 -8.42 1.63
N TYR A 112 13.19 -7.52 2.54
CA TYR A 112 12.93 -6.11 2.26
C TYR A 112 13.51 -5.22 3.38
N PRO A 113 14.84 -5.22 3.56
CA PRO A 113 15.49 -4.56 4.71
C PRO A 113 15.21 -3.05 4.77
N GLN A 114 14.85 -2.40 3.67
CA GLN A 114 14.49 -0.98 3.65
C GLN A 114 13.26 -0.64 4.49
N LEU A 115 12.41 -1.62 4.83
CA LEU A 115 11.21 -1.42 5.66
C LEU A 115 11.54 -0.93 7.08
N VAL A 116 12.73 -1.26 7.60
CA VAL A 116 13.17 -0.80 8.93
C VAL A 116 13.35 0.72 9.00
N HIS A 117 13.41 1.40 7.86
CA HIS A 117 13.51 2.85 7.76
C HIS A 117 12.16 3.52 7.46
N GLN A 118 11.11 2.74 7.23
CA GLN A 118 9.77 3.28 7.11
C GLN A 118 9.40 3.87 8.47
N LYS A 119 8.87 5.10 8.49
CA LYS A 119 8.25 5.68 9.67
C LYS A 119 6.74 5.53 9.55
N ASP A 120 6.06 5.39 10.68
CA ASP A 120 4.63 5.64 10.78
C ASP A 120 4.29 7.04 10.22
#